data_AF-A0A8J3PEN8-F1
#
_entry.id   AF-A0A8J3PEN8-F1
#
_cell.length_a   1.000
_cell.length_b   1.000
_cell.length_c   1.000
_cell.angle_alpha   90.00
_cell.angle_beta   90.00
_cell.angle_gamma   90.00
#
_symmetry.space_group_name_H-M   'P 1'
#
loop_
_entity.id
_entity.type
_entity.pdbx_description
1 polymer ?
#
loop_
_entity_poly.entity_id
_entity_poly.type
_entity_poly.pdbx_seq_one_letter_code
_entity_poly.pdbx_strand_id
1 'polypeptide(L)'
;MALGPEDESRLAELAERTRAQDPRFARGLGAGEPQPPAEYRVRRTGWRIALALTGCAVALFLFSAGAPGGGFLAALGAVLALVTIGDGFGNRA
;
A
#
# COMPACT_ATOMS: atom_id res chain seq x y z
N MET A 1 -8.77 -17.10 34.14
CA MET A 1 -9.05 -18.26 33.27
C MET A 1 -7.70 -18.68 32.71
N ALA A 2 -7.17 -19.83 33.14
CA ALA A 2 -5.91 -20.34 32.61
C ALA A 2 -6.18 -20.97 31.23
N LEU A 3 -5.27 -20.80 30.29
CA LEU A 3 -5.36 -21.42 28.97
C LEU A 3 -5.12 -22.93 29.11
N GLY A 4 -5.77 -23.72 28.24
CA GLY A 4 -5.48 -25.14 28.13
C GLY A 4 -4.09 -25.37 27.52
N PRO A 5 -3.47 -26.54 27.75
CA PRO A 5 -2.16 -26.88 27.19
C PRO A 5 -2.16 -26.89 25.64
N GLU A 6 -3.29 -27.26 25.02
CA GLU A 6 -3.44 -27.13 23.56
C GLU A 6 -3.44 -25.67 23.07
N ASP A 7 -4.00 -24.75 23.86
CA ASP A 7 -4.06 -23.34 23.48
C ASP A 7 -2.69 -22.67 23.67
N GLU A 8 -1.96 -23.03 24.73
CA GLU A 8 -0.59 -22.56 24.95
C GLU A 8 0.35 -22.99 23.80
N SER A 9 0.27 -24.25 23.37
CA SER A 9 1.08 -24.76 22.26
C SER A 9 0.75 -24.08 20.93
N ARG A 10 -0.55 -23.85 20.64
CA ARG A 10 -0.98 -23.08 19.47
C ARG A 10 -0.50 -21.64 19.50
N LEU A 11 -0.55 -20.98 20.66
CA LEU A 11 -0.06 -19.61 20.83
C LEU A 11 1.45 -19.53 20.66
N ALA A 12 2.19 -20.53 21.15
CA ALA A 12 3.63 -20.61 20.96
C ALA A 12 3.99 -20.74 19.46
N GLU A 13 3.30 -21.62 18.73
CA GLU A 13 3.48 -21.77 17.28
C GLU A 13 3.14 -20.47 16.52
N LEU A 14 2.04 -19.82 16.90
CA LEU A 14 1.64 -18.54 16.30
C LEU A 14 2.71 -17.47 16.55
N ALA A 15 3.23 -17.37 17.77
CA ALA A 15 4.28 -16.40 18.13
C ALA A 15 5.59 -16.64 17.37
N GLU A 16 5.95 -17.91 17.13
CA GLU A 16 7.08 -18.33 16.29
C GLU A 16 6.89 -17.82 14.85
N ARG A 17 5.76 -18.16 14.22
CA ARG A 17 5.45 -17.72 12.85
C ARG A 17 5.41 -16.20 12.74
N THR A 18 4.79 -15.51 13.69
CA THR A 18 4.73 -14.05 13.71
C THR A 18 6.12 -13.43 13.85
N ARG A 19 7.04 -13.99 14.66
CA ARG A 19 8.44 -13.52 14.71
C ARG A 19 9.15 -13.70 13.38
N ALA A 20 8.94 -14.83 12.69
CA ALA A 20 9.56 -15.09 11.40
C ALA A 20 9.04 -14.13 10.31
N GLN A 21 7.74 -13.81 10.32
CA GLN A 21 7.11 -12.93 9.33
C GLN A 21 7.36 -11.44 9.59
N ASP A 22 7.26 -11.00 10.85
CA ASP A 22 7.43 -9.60 11.24
C ASP A 22 8.15 -9.44 12.59
N PRO A 23 9.50 -9.47 12.59
CA PRO A 23 10.30 -9.34 13.80
C PRO A 23 10.10 -8.03 14.55
N ARG A 24 9.74 -6.95 13.82
CA ARG A 24 9.52 -5.62 14.40
C ARG A 24 8.22 -5.58 15.18
N PHE A 25 7.14 -6.07 14.58
CA PHE A 25 5.85 -6.24 15.26
C PHE A 25 6.00 -7.11 16.52
N ALA A 26 6.63 -8.27 16.40
CA ALA A 26 6.78 -9.20 17.51
C ALA A 26 7.62 -8.62 18.68
N ARG A 27 8.70 -7.88 18.39
CA ARG A 27 9.46 -7.17 19.43
C ARG A 27 8.64 -6.08 20.10
N GLY A 28 7.95 -5.25 19.32
CA GLY A 28 7.15 -4.16 19.86
C GLY A 28 6.04 -4.68 20.78
N LEU A 29 5.30 -5.69 20.31
CA LEU A 29 4.25 -6.33 21.10
C LEU A 29 4.81 -6.92 22.42
N GLY A 30 5.96 -7.58 22.38
CA GLY A 30 6.61 -8.14 23.57
C GLY A 30 7.18 -7.09 24.52
N ALA A 31 7.53 -5.89 24.03
CA ALA A 31 8.05 -4.78 24.82
C ALA A 31 6.94 -3.87 25.39
N GLY A 32 5.67 -4.12 25.07
CA GLY A 32 4.55 -3.24 25.43
C GLY A 32 4.44 -1.98 24.56
N GLU A 33 5.22 -1.89 23.48
CA GLU A 33 5.15 -0.83 22.46
C GLU A 33 4.68 -1.43 21.13
N PRO A 34 3.37 -1.71 20.95
CA PRO A 34 2.87 -2.35 19.75
C PRO A 34 3.20 -1.50 18.51
N GLN A 35 4.07 -2.04 17.66
CA GLN A 35 4.38 -1.45 16.36
C GLN A 35 3.34 -1.91 15.33
N PRO A 36 2.99 -1.10 14.32
CA PRO A 36 2.03 -1.51 13.31
C PRO A 36 2.56 -2.72 12.50
N PRO A 37 1.75 -3.77 12.29
CA PRO A 37 2.11 -4.92 11.45
C PRO A 37 2.58 -4.54 10.04
N ALA A 38 3.42 -5.39 9.42
CA ALA A 38 4.02 -5.17 8.12
C ALA A 38 3.03 -4.73 7.04
N GLU A 39 1.85 -5.33 7.01
CA GLU A 39 0.78 -5.01 6.07
C GLU A 39 0.36 -3.53 6.15
N TYR A 40 0.27 -2.98 7.37
CA TYR A 40 -0.04 -1.56 7.58
C TYR A 40 1.15 -0.63 7.37
N ARG A 41 2.38 -1.17 7.39
CA ARG A 41 3.60 -0.40 7.07
C ARG A 41 3.82 -0.26 5.58
N VAL A 42 3.04 -0.93 4.73
CA VAL A 42 3.14 -0.81 3.27
C VAL A 42 2.70 0.58 2.83
N ARG A 43 3.66 1.51 2.90
CA ARG A 43 3.62 2.88 2.39
C ARG A 43 3.83 2.89 0.86
N ARG A 44 3.14 2.02 0.10
CA ARG A 44 3.35 1.89 -1.36
C ARG A 44 2.40 2.70 -2.23
N THR A 45 1.67 3.65 -1.65
CA THR A 45 0.60 4.36 -2.36
C THR A 45 1.00 5.78 -2.79
N GLY A 46 1.96 6.42 -2.10
CA GLY A 46 2.32 7.81 -2.38
C GLY A 46 2.98 8.04 -3.74
N TRP A 47 3.93 7.18 -4.13
CA TRP A 47 4.67 7.35 -5.39
C TRP A 47 3.78 7.20 -6.63
N ARG A 48 2.86 6.22 -6.61
CA ARG A 48 1.91 6.00 -7.72
C ARG A 48 0.97 7.19 -7.90
N ILE A 49 0.45 7.72 -6.79
CA ILE A 49 -0.39 8.92 -6.81
C ILE A 49 0.41 10.13 -7.31
N ALA A 50 1.65 10.32 -6.83
CA ALA A 50 2.51 11.41 -7.26
C ALA A 50 2.84 11.34 -8.77
N LEU A 51 3.13 10.14 -9.29
CA LEU A 51 3.39 9.92 -10.71
C LEU A 51 2.13 10.21 -11.55
N ALA A 52 0.96 9.75 -11.11
CA ALA A 52 -0.31 10.00 -11.78
C ALA A 52 -0.67 11.50 -11.82
N LEU A 53 -0.51 12.21 -10.68
CA LEU A 53 -0.73 13.66 -10.60
C LEU A 53 0.23 14.43 -11.50
N THR A 54 1.51 14.03 -11.54
CA THR A 54 2.52 14.65 -12.39
C THR A 54 2.19 14.46 -13.87
N GLY A 55 1.81 13.24 -14.28
CA GLY A 55 1.36 12.96 -15.65
C GLY A 55 0.14 13.79 -16.05
N CYS A 56 -0.84 13.92 -15.16
CA CYS A 56 -2.03 14.74 -15.38
C CYS A 56 -1.69 16.23 -15.55
N ALA A 57 -0.80 16.77 -14.72
CA ALA A 57 -0.36 18.16 -14.81
C ALA A 57 0.37 18.46 -16.14
N VAL A 58 1.27 17.57 -16.58
CA VAL A 58 2.00 17.71 -17.86
C VAL A 58 1.03 17.66 -19.04
N ALA A 59 0.06 16.76 -19.00
CA ALA A 59 -1.00 16.63 -20.00
C ALA A 59 -1.83 17.92 -20.14
N LEU A 60 -2.29 18.48 -19.02
CA LEU A 60 -3.07 19.72 -19.00
C LEU A 60 -2.25 20.91 -19.50
N PHE A 61 -0.96 20.97 -19.14
CA PHE A 61 -0.05 22.01 -19.62
C PHE A 61 0.09 21.96 -21.15
N LEU A 62 0.38 20.78 -21.72
CA LEU A 62 0.51 20.60 -23.18
C LEU A 62 -0.80 20.89 -23.94
N PHE A 63 -1.95 20.55 -23.36
CA PHE A 63 -3.26 20.89 -23.92
C PHE A 63 -3.49 22.41 -23.91
N SER A 64 -3.24 23.08 -22.79
CA SER A 64 -3.40 24.53 -22.66
C SER A 64 -2.44 25.33 -23.55
N ALA A 65 -1.27 24.76 -23.85
CA ALA A 65 -0.26 25.36 -24.74
C ALA A 65 -0.59 25.23 -26.24
N GLY A 66 -1.71 24.60 -26.60
CA GLY A 66 -2.13 24.46 -28.00
C GLY A 66 -1.28 23.48 -28.81
N ALA A 67 -0.54 22.59 -28.14
CA ALA A 67 0.31 21.62 -28.82
C ALA A 67 -0.56 20.62 -29.63
N PRO A 68 -0.28 20.39 -30.91
CA PRO A 68 -0.97 19.35 -31.68
C PRO A 68 -0.73 17.99 -31.02
N GLY A 69 -1.81 17.29 -30.66
CA GLY A 69 -1.76 16.03 -29.90
C GLY A 69 -1.85 16.18 -28.37
N GLY A 70 -1.90 17.39 -27.83
CA GLY A 70 -2.03 17.63 -26.38
C GLY A 70 -3.30 17.02 -25.77
N GLY A 71 -4.42 17.03 -26.50
CA GLY A 71 -5.66 16.38 -26.07
C GLY A 71 -5.54 14.85 -25.98
N PHE A 72 -4.76 14.23 -26.87
CA PHE A 72 -4.51 12.79 -26.84
C PHE A 72 -3.62 12.41 -25.65
N LEU A 73 -2.53 13.16 -25.39
CA LEU A 73 -1.71 12.95 -24.20
C LEU A 73 -2.50 13.17 -22.90
N ALA A 74 -3.42 14.14 -22.89
CA ALA A 74 -4.30 14.37 -21.75
C ALA A 74 -5.26 13.21 -21.49
N ALA A 75 -5.91 12.68 -22.53
CA ALA A 75 -6.75 11.51 -22.41
C ALA A 75 -5.96 10.28 -21.92
N LEU A 76 -4.75 10.06 -22.46
CA LEU A 76 -3.91 8.91 -22.09
C LEU A 76 -3.40 9.01 -20.64
N GLY A 77 -3.00 10.21 -20.20
CA GLY A 77 -2.63 10.48 -18.81
C GLY A 77 -3.79 10.27 -17.84
N ALA A 78 -5.00 10.71 -18.20
CA ALA A 78 -6.21 10.49 -17.40
C ALA A 78 -6.58 9.01 -17.28
N VAL A 79 -6.48 8.24 -18.37
CA VAL A 79 -6.75 6.79 -18.38
C VAL A 79 -5.75 6.04 -17.50
N LEU A 80 -4.44 6.35 -17.60
CA LEU A 80 -3.43 5.73 -16.75
C LEU A 80 -3.65 6.09 -15.27
N ALA A 81 -3.98 7.34 -14.96
CA ALA A 81 -4.33 7.74 -13.60
C ALA A 81 -5.53 6.93 -13.06
N LEU A 82 -6.59 6.79 -13.86
CA LEU A 82 -7.77 6.02 -13.48
C LEU A 82 -7.46 4.53 -13.24
N VAL A 83 -6.68 3.90 -14.11
CA VAL A 83 -6.26 2.49 -13.95
C VAL A 83 -5.42 2.32 -12.68
N THR A 84 -4.47 3.21 -12.42
CA THR A 84 -3.64 3.12 -11.20
C THR A 84 -4.45 3.33 -9.91
N ILE A 85 -5.50 4.14 -9.96
CA ILE A 85 -6.45 4.32 -8.85
C ILE A 85 -7.27 3.04 -8.68
N GLY A 86 -7.79 2.46 -9.77
CA GLY A 86 -8.58 1.22 -9.77
C GLY A 86 -7.83 -0.01 -9.25
N ASP A 87 -6.57 -0.20 -9.68
CA ASP A 87 -5.69 -1.27 -9.16
C ASP A 87 -5.42 -1.12 -7.65
N GLY A 88 -5.45 0.11 -7.13
CA GLY A 88 -5.32 0.38 -5.71
C GLY A 88 -6.52 -0.12 -4.87
N PHE A 89 -7.69 -0.30 -5.49
CA PHE A 89 -8.89 -0.83 -4.85
C PHE A 89 -9.06 -2.35 -5.06
N GLY A 90 -8.61 -2.90 -6.19
CA GLY A 90 -8.78 -4.32 -6.53
C GLY A 90 -7.88 -5.31 -5.77
N ASN A 91 -6.73 -4.86 -5.26
CA ASN A 91 -5.75 -5.73 -4.58
C ASN A 91 -6.01 -5.92 -3.06
N ARG A 92 -7.28 -5.88 -2.64
CA ARG A 92 -7.72 -6.13 -1.24
C ARG A 92 -8.83 -7.20 -1.15
N ALA A 93 -8.81 -8.20 -2.04
CA ALA A 93 -9.67 -9.38 -1.96
C ALA A 93 -8.81 -10.63 -1.70
#